data_AF-D7G0F6-F1
#
_entry.id   AF-D7G0F6-F1
#
_cell.length_a   1.000
_cell.length_b   1.000
_cell.length_c   1.000
_cell.angle_alpha   90.00
_cell.angle_beta   90.00
_cell.angle_gamma   90.00
#
_symmetry.space_group_name_H-M   'P 1'
#
loop_
_entity.id
_entity.type
_entity.pdbx_description
1 polymer ?
#
loop_
_entity_poly.entity_id
_entity_poly.type
_entity_poly.pdbx_seq_one_letter_code
_entity_poly.pdbx_strand_id
1 'polypeptide(L)'
;MSGRRGEADRGGKLRWKVDFEKNVVVSNFERRGWTKTDGDDWNVYWANVYSVKQLFNPETGFRLGDDQLVNHFPNHYELTRKDLMVKNVKRYLKEQAKDDRNPPIRGD
;
A
#
# COMPACT_ATOMS: atom_id res chain seq x y z
N MET A 1 -34.89 -31.52 -12.32
CA MET A 1 -35.19 -30.17 -11.79
C MET A 1 -33.95 -29.69 -11.06
N SER A 2 -33.02 -29.09 -11.80
CA SER A 2 -32.73 -27.65 -11.78
C SER A 2 -32.31 -27.16 -10.39
N GLY A 3 -30.98 -27.07 -10.23
CA GLY A 3 -30.35 -26.49 -9.07
C GLY A 3 -30.63 -24.99 -8.98
N ARG A 4 -30.83 -24.53 -7.74
CA ARG A 4 -30.59 -23.15 -7.33
C ARG A 4 -29.72 -23.18 -6.08
N ARG A 5 -28.41 -23.33 -6.29
CA ARG A 5 -27.40 -22.72 -5.42
C ARG A 5 -26.68 -21.72 -6.29
N GLY A 6 -27.02 -20.46 -6.13
CA GLY A 6 -26.43 -19.41 -6.92
C GLY A 6 -26.85 -18.07 -6.36
N GLU A 7 -26.30 -17.71 -5.18
CA GLU A 7 -26.08 -16.31 -4.78
C GLU A 7 -25.27 -16.11 -3.48
N ALA A 8 -24.28 -16.98 -3.19
CA ALA A 8 -23.42 -16.76 -2.03
C ALA A 8 -22.02 -17.40 -2.19
N ASP A 9 -21.32 -17.12 -3.30
CA ASP A 9 -19.87 -17.34 -3.37
C ASP A 9 -19.23 -16.57 -4.54
N ARG A 10 -19.21 -15.23 -4.44
CA ARG A 10 -18.38 -14.37 -5.32
C ARG A 10 -17.24 -13.68 -4.57
N GLY A 11 -16.95 -14.15 -3.35
CA GLY A 11 -15.88 -13.63 -2.52
C GLY A 11 -15.14 -14.78 -1.89
N GLY A 12 -14.24 -15.41 -2.67
CA GLY A 12 -13.34 -16.42 -2.15
C GLY A 12 -12.66 -15.92 -0.87
N LYS A 13 -12.49 -16.82 0.10
CA LYS A 13 -11.91 -16.52 1.41
C LYS A 13 -10.56 -15.82 1.22
N LEU A 14 -10.47 -14.55 1.62
CA LEU A 14 -9.28 -13.70 1.43
C LEU A 14 -8.03 -14.38 1.97
N ARG A 15 -6.93 -14.27 1.22
CA ARG A 15 -5.62 -14.79 1.57
C ARG A 15 -4.71 -13.70 2.10
N TRP A 16 -3.92 -14.02 3.13
CA TRP A 16 -2.96 -13.09 3.72
C TRP A 16 -1.56 -13.68 3.85
N LYS A 17 -0.56 -12.80 3.76
CA LYS A 17 0.86 -13.09 3.92
C LYS A 17 1.45 -12.09 4.92
N VAL A 18 2.41 -12.51 5.74
CA VAL A 18 3.12 -11.64 6.69
C VAL A 18 4.61 -11.98 6.67
N ASP A 19 5.48 -10.98 6.81
CA ASP A 19 6.92 -11.23 7.02
C ASP A 19 7.23 -11.68 8.45
N PHE A 20 6.45 -11.20 9.42
CA PHE A 20 6.64 -11.46 10.85
C PHE A 20 5.32 -11.74 11.53
N GLU A 21 5.29 -12.78 12.36
CA GLU A 21 4.11 -13.12 13.15
C GLU A 21 3.95 -12.16 14.32
N LYS A 22 3.25 -11.05 14.07
CA LYS A 22 2.80 -10.14 15.13
C LYS A 22 1.42 -10.59 15.59
N ASN A 23 1.31 -11.00 16.85
CA ASN A 23 0.08 -11.55 17.45
C ASN A 23 -1.18 -10.74 17.12
N VAL A 24 -1.12 -9.40 17.19
CA VAL A 24 -2.26 -8.54 16.90
C VAL A 24 -2.71 -8.62 15.44
N VAL A 25 -1.76 -8.68 14.50
CA VAL A 25 -2.05 -8.75 13.06
C VAL A 25 -2.59 -10.13 12.70
N VAL A 26 -1.90 -11.19 13.15
CA VAL A 26 -2.27 -12.59 12.88
C VAL A 26 -3.65 -12.91 13.46
N SER A 27 -3.87 -12.65 14.76
CA SER A 27 -5.16 -12.92 15.40
C SER A 27 -6.32 -12.13 14.78
N ASN A 28 -6.04 -10.94 14.25
CA ASN A 28 -7.05 -10.14 13.56
C ASN A 28 -7.46 -10.76 12.20
N PHE A 29 -6.50 -11.29 11.44
CA PHE A 29 -6.78 -12.02 10.20
C PHE A 29 -7.50 -13.34 10.46
N GLU A 30 -7.08 -14.11 11.47
CA GLU A 30 -7.72 -15.36 11.87
C GLU A 30 -9.17 -15.16 12.32
N ARG A 31 -9.45 -14.14 13.13
CA ARG A 31 -10.81 -13.80 13.58
C ARG A 31 -11.74 -13.40 12.44
N ARG A 32 -11.19 -12.85 11.34
CA ARG A 32 -11.94 -12.57 10.11
C ARG A 32 -12.16 -13.82 9.24
N GLY A 33 -11.59 -14.95 9.64
CA GLY A 33 -11.59 -16.16 8.85
C GLY A 33 -10.82 -15.99 7.54
N TRP A 34 -9.72 -15.23 7.52
CA TRP A 34 -8.85 -15.18 6.34
C TRP A 34 -7.82 -16.30 6.38
N THR A 35 -7.35 -16.75 5.23
CA THR A 35 -6.43 -17.90 5.11
C THR A 35 -4.99 -17.43 4.92
N LYS A 36 -4.04 -17.96 5.70
CA LYS A 36 -2.61 -17.69 5.50
C LYS A 36 -2.14 -18.35 4.20
N THR A 37 -1.28 -17.67 3.44
CA THR A 37 -0.52 -18.26 2.32
C THR A 37 0.94 -17.83 2.40
N ASP A 38 1.83 -18.73 1.99
CA ASP A 38 3.26 -18.45 1.80
C ASP A 38 3.60 -18.20 0.32
N GLY A 39 2.65 -18.49 -0.59
CA GLY A 39 2.78 -18.30 -2.03
C GLY A 39 2.61 -16.85 -2.49
N ASP A 40 2.33 -16.68 -3.78
CA ASP A 40 2.09 -15.38 -4.42
C ASP A 40 0.60 -15.08 -4.63
N ASP A 41 -0.28 -16.01 -4.24
CA ASP A 41 -1.75 -15.94 -4.33
C ASP A 41 -2.41 -15.21 -3.15
N TRP A 42 -1.68 -14.27 -2.55
CA TRP A 42 -2.15 -13.45 -1.42
C TRP A 42 -2.99 -12.26 -1.91
N ASN A 43 -3.93 -11.81 -1.09
CA ASN A 43 -4.68 -10.57 -1.31
C ASN A 43 -4.15 -9.44 -0.43
N VAL A 44 -3.76 -9.74 0.81
CA VAL A 44 -3.16 -8.76 1.72
C VAL A 44 -1.79 -9.25 2.18
N TYR A 45 -0.75 -8.47 1.90
CA TYR A 45 0.59 -8.72 2.41
C TYR A 45 0.96 -7.67 3.46
N TRP A 46 1.02 -8.10 4.71
CA TRP A 46 1.58 -7.31 5.80
C TRP A 46 3.10 -7.44 5.81
N ALA A 47 3.73 -6.63 4.96
CA ALA A 47 5.16 -6.66 4.69
C ALA A 47 5.94 -5.71 5.61
N ASN A 48 7.21 -6.02 5.78
CA ASN A 48 8.20 -5.15 6.39
C ASN A 48 8.80 -4.19 5.34
N VAL A 49 9.57 -3.20 5.80
CA VAL A 49 10.15 -2.16 4.94
C VAL A 49 11.12 -2.73 3.89
N TYR A 50 11.81 -3.83 4.18
CA TYR A 50 12.74 -4.46 3.23
C TYR A 50 11.96 -5.13 2.08
N SER A 51 10.97 -5.96 2.40
CA SER A 51 10.12 -6.64 1.42
C SER A 51 9.38 -5.64 0.52
N VAL A 52 8.85 -4.57 1.09
CA VAL A 52 8.19 -3.48 0.34
C VAL A 52 9.14 -2.82 -0.65
N LYS A 53 10.41 -2.58 -0.28
CA LYS A 53 11.40 -2.00 -1.19
C LYS A 53 11.69 -2.91 -2.37
N GLN A 54 11.74 -4.22 -2.15
CA GLN A 54 11.95 -5.20 -3.23
C GLN A 54 10.72 -5.31 -4.15
N LEU A 55 9.51 -5.31 -3.56
CA LEU A 55 8.24 -5.36 -4.30
C LEU A 55 8.07 -4.16 -5.24
N PHE A 56 8.48 -2.96 -4.80
CA PHE A 56 8.42 -1.76 -5.61
C PHE A 56 9.70 -1.43 -6.38
N ASN A 57 10.74 -2.28 -6.30
CA ASN A 57 11.96 -2.07 -7.08
C ASN A 57 11.66 -2.35 -8.57
N PRO A 58 11.79 -1.37 -9.48
CA PRO A 58 11.54 -1.58 -10.90
C PRO A 58 12.41 -2.70 -11.51
N GLU A 59 13.60 -2.93 -10.97
CA GLU A 59 14.54 -3.96 -11.45
C GLU A 59 14.07 -5.39 -11.22
N THR A 60 13.20 -5.62 -10.21
CA THR A 60 12.66 -6.97 -9.95
C THR A 60 11.56 -7.34 -10.95
N GLY A 61 11.03 -6.37 -11.71
CA GLY A 61 9.93 -6.58 -12.65
C GLY A 61 8.59 -6.94 -11.99
N PHE A 62 8.54 -6.95 -10.66
CA PHE A 62 7.35 -7.33 -9.91
C PHE A 62 6.25 -6.26 -10.05
N ARG A 63 5.02 -6.70 -10.31
CA ARG A 63 3.83 -5.85 -10.37
C ARG A 63 2.73 -6.46 -9.52
N LEU A 64 2.15 -5.63 -8.66
CA LEU A 64 0.99 -6.01 -7.86
C LEU A 64 -0.22 -6.24 -8.76
N GLY A 65 -0.95 -7.32 -8.50
CA GLY A 65 -2.28 -7.54 -9.06
C GLY A 65 -3.32 -6.57 -8.51
N ASP A 66 -4.47 -6.44 -9.18
CA ASP A 66 -5.55 -5.55 -8.77
C ASP A 66 -6.15 -5.90 -7.39
N ASP A 67 -6.05 -7.16 -6.98
CA ASP A 67 -6.52 -7.71 -5.71
C ASP A 67 -5.40 -7.84 -4.66
N GLN A 68 -4.20 -7.32 -4.95
CA GLN A 68 -3.03 -7.36 -4.07
C GLN A 68 -2.82 -6.03 -3.36
N LEU A 69 -2.92 -6.05 -2.03
CA LEU A 69 -2.74 -4.91 -1.15
C LEU A 69 -1.53 -5.10 -0.25
N VAL A 70 -0.67 -4.08 -0.19
CA VAL A 70 0.47 -3.99 0.72
C VAL A 70 0.26 -2.84 1.71
N ASN A 71 0.76 -3.00 2.93
CA ASN A 71 0.62 -2.04 4.04
C ASN A 71 1.52 -0.79 3.95
N HIS A 72 2.27 -0.59 2.88
CA HIS A 72 3.20 0.53 2.72
C HIS A 72 3.14 1.12 1.31
N PHE A 73 3.13 2.45 1.22
CA PHE A 73 3.28 3.13 -0.06
C PHE A 73 4.74 3.07 -0.58
N PRO A 74 4.94 3.07 -1.91
CA PRO A 74 6.24 3.34 -2.51
C PRO A 74 6.82 4.65 -1.98
N ASN A 75 8.14 4.70 -1.79
CA ASN A 75 8.84 5.90 -1.33
C ASN A 75 8.33 6.52 -0.01
N HIS A 76 7.66 5.74 0.86
CA HIS A 76 7.16 6.22 2.16
C HIS A 76 8.22 6.96 3.00
N TYR A 77 9.50 6.65 2.81
CA TYR A 77 10.61 7.28 3.53
C TYR A 77 10.75 8.79 3.28
N GLU A 78 10.20 9.33 2.20
CA GLU A 78 10.14 10.78 1.91
C GLU A 78 9.45 11.56 3.02
N LEU A 79 8.47 10.95 3.69
CA LEU A 79 7.69 11.56 4.75
C LEU A 79 7.90 10.93 6.11
N THR A 80 8.53 9.76 6.22
CA THR A 80 8.78 9.12 7.54
C THR A 80 10.20 9.33 8.07
N ARG A 81 11.15 9.73 7.22
CA ARG A 81 12.50 10.09 7.67
C ARG A 81 12.58 11.58 8.02
N LYS A 82 13.04 11.90 9.23
CA LYS A 82 13.10 13.28 9.75
C LYS A 82 13.91 14.23 8.87
N ASP A 83 15.03 13.76 8.31
CA ASP A 83 15.91 14.56 7.46
C ASP A 83 15.26 14.88 6.11
N LEU A 84 14.51 13.94 5.54
CA LEU A 84 13.77 14.15 4.30
C LEU A 84 12.52 14.98 4.51
N MET A 85 11.76 14.73 5.58
CA MET A 85 10.60 15.54 5.95
C MET A 85 10.96 17.02 6.07
N VAL A 86 12.05 17.35 6.78
CA VAL A 86 12.52 18.74 6.93
C VAL A 86 12.86 19.36 5.57
N LYS A 87 13.54 18.62 4.68
CA LYS A 87 13.86 19.09 3.32
C LYS A 87 12.58 19.31 2.48
N ASN A 88 11.64 18.37 2.53
CA ASN A 88 10.41 18.39 1.77
C ASN A 88 9.49 19.55 2.21
N VAL A 89 9.33 19.77 3.52
CA VAL A 89 8.57 20.92 4.05
C VAL A 89 9.22 22.24 3.65
N LYS A 90 10.55 22.37 3.75
CA LYS A 90 11.26 23.59 3.33
C LYS A 90 11.10 23.87 1.84
N ARG A 91 11.17 22.83 1.00
CA ARG A 91 10.97 22.95 -0.45
C ARG A 91 9.54 23.43 -0.74
N TYR A 92 8.54 22.77 -0.14
CA TYR A 92 7.13 23.13 -0.30
C TYR A 92 6.84 24.59 0.06
N LEU A 93 7.30 25.06 1.23
CA LEU A 93 7.10 26.45 1.65
C LEU A 93 7.77 27.46 0.71
N LYS A 94 8.94 27.12 0.16
CA LYS A 94 9.65 27.98 -0.80
C LYS A 94 8.91 28.06 -2.15
N GLU A 95 8.32 26.96 -2.59
CA GLU A 95 7.51 26.90 -3.82
C GLU A 95 6.22 27.71 -3.67
N GLN A 96 5.48 27.50 -2.58
CA GLN A 96 4.27 28.28 -2.27
C GLN A 96 4.55 29.80 -2.22
N ALA A 97 5.62 30.21 -1.52
CA ALA A 97 6.00 31.62 -1.45
C ALA A 97 6.49 32.22 -2.78
N LYS A 98 6.81 31.40 -3.79
CA LYS A 98 7.12 31.89 -5.15
C LYS A 98 5.85 32.08 -5.96
N ASP A 99 4.93 31.14 -5.86
CA ASP A 99 3.62 31.23 -6.53
C ASP A 99 2.83 32.45 -6.02
N ASP A 100 2.84 32.69 -4.71
CA ASP A 100 2.24 33.89 -4.11
C ASP A 100 2.87 35.21 -4.60
N ARG A 101 4.15 35.17 -5.02
CA ARG A 101 4.87 36.34 -5.53
C ARG A 101 4.72 36.56 -7.03
N ASN A 102 4.12 35.62 -7.75
CA ASN A 102 3.86 35.73 -9.17
C ASN A 102 2.34 35.64 -9.41
N PRO A 103 1.57 36.68 -9.03
CA PRO A 103 0.14 36.68 -9.30
C PRO A 103 -0.08 36.52 -10.80
N PRO A 104 -1.10 35.75 -11.23
CA PRO A 104 -1.40 35.62 -12.65
C PRO A 104 -1.56 37.02 -13.23
N ILE A 105 -0.78 37.33 -14.27
CA ILE A 105 -0.93 38.59 -15.01
C ILE A 105 -2.38 38.61 -15.50
N ARG A 106 -3.19 39.49 -14.92
CA ARG A 106 -4.56 39.72 -15.39
C ARG A 106 -4.42 40.26 -16.80
N GLY A 107 -4.65 39.39 -17.78
CA GLY A 107 -4.86 39.81 -19.17
C GLY A 107 -6.14 40.63 -19.21
N ASP A 108 -6.00 41.88 -19.62
CA ASP A 108 -7.04 42.77 -20.09
C ASP A 108 -7.55 42.35 -21.48
#